data_AF-A0ABD0R924-F1
#
_entry.id   AF-A0ABD0R924-F1
#
_cell.length_a   1.000
_cell.length_b   1.000
_cell.length_c   1.000
_cell.angle_alpha   90.00
_cell.angle_beta   90.00
_cell.angle_gamma   90.00
#
_symmetry.space_group_name_H-M   'P 1'
#
loop_
_entity.id
_entity.type
_entity.pdbx_description
1 polymer ?
#
loop_
_entity_poly.entity_id
_entity_poly.type
_entity_poly.pdbx_seq_one_letter_code
_entity_poly.pdbx_strand_id
1 'polypeptide(L)'
;FLYEGTVEIGNSTLLNEIYTELYITESESGEISNEHEARQTEMQFRRAATEDTPIKCNDIFRPLPGQDKAIRTVLTKGVAGIGKTVSVQKFILDWAEGKDNQDVQLIFPLPFREINLMKDKTLSLSDLLHVFFPETKEMEISSDEYKVLIILDGLDECRLSLDFQSNVRLCDVSESASVDVLLTNLIVGNLLPSALIWITSRPTAADLVPSECVHRVTEIRGFNEPQKEEYFRKRISDQSLANRIISHLKSSRSLYIMCDIPMFCWISATVLEKRLSQAESGEIPKTLTKMYTHFLILQTNIKHEKDYEKKVTDDDMILKLGKLAFQQLVKGNLIFYEEDLRECGIDVTEASVYSGLCTQIFREELGLNQGKVFCFVHRSVQEHLAALYAHLFCTDKNINIFDQSFLSWFFSWMKYVSLSDLHQRAVDEALQSKNGHMDLFLRFLLGLSVESNQTLLRKLLTQTGSCSYNKEETVQYIKQKIMENHSPEKSINLFHCLNELGDDSMMQEIQHYLRLGKIGETNLSSSQRSALVYVLLTSEQKMDIFDLKLFIGEQHTADDVFRKLLPVVKEFRSVR
;
A
#
# COMPACT_ATOMS: atom_id res chain seq x y z
N PHE A 1 -3.60 -16.12 18.64
CA PHE A 1 -4.25 -16.45 17.35
C PHE A 1 -4.24 -15.19 16.49
N LEU A 2 -3.75 -15.30 15.25
CA LEU A 2 -3.72 -14.19 14.29
C LEU A 2 -5.00 -14.22 13.46
N TYR A 3 -5.62 -13.05 13.28
CA TYR A 3 -6.88 -12.87 12.54
C TYR A 3 -6.65 -11.88 11.40
N GLU A 4 -7.42 -12.00 10.32
CA GLU A 4 -7.44 -10.97 9.27
C GLU A 4 -8.30 -9.78 9.66
N GLY A 5 -7.77 -8.58 9.43
CA GLY A 5 -8.40 -7.32 9.84
C GLY A 5 -8.27 -7.05 11.34
N THR A 6 -8.99 -6.05 11.83
CA THR A 6 -9.02 -5.76 13.27
C THR A 6 -9.93 -6.77 13.98
N VAL A 7 -9.43 -7.34 15.10
CA VAL A 7 -10.08 -8.37 15.96
C VAL A 7 -11.55 -8.07 16.30
N GLU A 8 -11.96 -6.81 16.19
CA GLU A 8 -13.30 -6.38 16.51
C GLU A 8 -14.33 -6.64 15.39
N ILE A 9 -13.94 -6.88 14.13
CA ILE A 9 -14.89 -7.14 13.03
C ILE A 9 -15.33 -8.61 13.11
N GLY A 10 -16.62 -8.84 13.37
CA GLY A 10 -17.19 -10.08 13.93
C GLY A 10 -17.13 -11.37 13.09
N ASN A 11 -16.19 -11.52 12.16
CA ASN A 11 -15.85 -12.77 11.49
C ASN A 11 -14.34 -13.01 11.63
N SER A 12 -13.91 -13.50 12.78
CA SER A 12 -12.50 -13.76 13.06
C SER A 12 -12.06 -15.07 12.37
N THR A 13 -11.79 -15.02 11.07
CA THR A 13 -11.21 -16.17 10.36
C THR A 13 -9.75 -16.32 10.75
N LEU A 14 -9.34 -17.53 11.12
CA LEU A 14 -7.97 -17.81 11.53
C LEU A 14 -7.03 -17.56 10.36
N LEU A 15 -5.89 -16.89 10.60
CA LEU A 15 -4.90 -16.60 9.56
C LEU A 15 -4.55 -17.87 8.74
N ASN A 16 -4.40 -19.03 9.39
CA ASN A 16 -4.08 -20.29 8.71
C ASN A 16 -5.15 -20.75 7.69
N GLU A 17 -6.41 -20.37 7.84
CA GLU A 17 -7.51 -20.78 6.94
C GLU A 17 -7.55 -19.94 5.66
N ILE A 18 -7.14 -18.68 5.76
CA ILE A 18 -7.20 -17.68 4.67
C ILE A 18 -5.83 -17.30 4.12
N TYR A 19 -4.75 -17.71 4.79
CA TYR A 19 -3.40 -17.42 4.32
C TYR A 19 -3.20 -18.03 2.94
N THR A 20 -2.83 -17.16 2.01
CA THR A 20 -2.38 -17.51 0.67
C THR A 20 -0.90 -17.16 0.62
N GLU A 21 -0.09 -18.12 0.17
CA GLU A 21 1.36 -17.93 0.08
C GLU A 21 1.67 -16.77 -0.88
N LEU A 22 2.56 -15.86 -0.46
CA LEU A 22 2.95 -14.71 -1.26
C LEU A 22 4.08 -15.10 -2.23
N TYR A 23 4.07 -14.50 -3.42
CA TYR A 23 5.16 -14.66 -4.37
C TYR A 23 6.36 -13.80 -3.93
N ILE A 24 7.45 -14.46 -3.53
CA ILE A 24 8.69 -13.83 -3.10
C ILE A 24 9.81 -14.23 -4.06
N THR A 25 10.65 -13.27 -4.46
CA THR A 25 11.78 -13.50 -5.37
C THR A 25 13.08 -12.99 -4.76
N GLU A 26 14.22 -13.59 -5.10
CA GLU A 26 15.51 -12.95 -4.84
C GLU A 26 15.68 -11.74 -5.76
N SER A 27 16.12 -10.61 -5.23
CA SER A 27 16.35 -9.40 -6.02
C SER A 27 17.84 -9.33 -6.39
N GLU A 28 18.17 -9.57 -7.67
CA GLU A 28 19.55 -9.48 -8.16
C GLU A 28 20.00 -8.04 -8.43
N SER A 29 19.05 -7.14 -8.72
CA SER A 29 19.35 -5.73 -9.01
C SER A 29 19.18 -4.87 -7.76
N GLY A 30 20.21 -4.09 -7.42
CA GLY A 30 20.11 -2.96 -6.50
C GLY A 30 19.25 -1.81 -7.03
N GLU A 31 18.29 -2.08 -7.93
CA GLU A 31 17.40 -1.07 -8.48
C GLU A 31 16.37 -0.64 -7.43
N ILE A 32 16.59 0.56 -6.92
CA ILE A 32 15.75 1.24 -5.96
C ILE A 32 14.53 1.80 -6.72
N SER A 33 13.42 1.08 -6.72
CA SER A 33 12.14 1.68 -7.12
C SER A 33 11.54 2.42 -5.92
N ASN A 34 11.75 3.74 -5.86
CA ASN A 34 11.14 4.61 -4.85
C ASN A 34 9.67 4.93 -5.13
N GLU A 35 9.03 4.20 -6.04
CA GLU A 35 7.72 4.55 -6.55
C GLU A 35 6.57 4.15 -5.63
N HIS A 36 5.43 4.81 -5.82
CA HIS A 36 4.18 4.52 -5.13
C HIS A 36 3.67 3.11 -5.43
N GLU A 37 2.97 2.49 -4.48
CA GLU A 37 2.45 1.12 -4.61
C GLU A 37 1.64 0.91 -5.90
N ALA A 38 0.80 1.88 -6.26
CA ALA A 38 0.03 1.85 -7.51
C ALA A 38 0.95 1.75 -8.74
N ARG A 39 2.03 2.55 -8.82
CA ARG A 39 2.96 2.52 -9.96
C ARG A 39 3.77 1.23 -9.99
N GLN A 40 4.19 0.73 -8.83
CA GLN A 40 4.96 -0.52 -8.75
C GLN A 40 4.13 -1.72 -9.19
N THR A 41 2.86 -1.80 -8.80
CA THR A 41 1.93 -2.83 -9.31
C THR A 41 1.78 -2.73 -10.83
N GLU A 42 1.63 -1.52 -11.36
CA GLU A 42 1.55 -1.27 -12.81
C GLU A 42 2.84 -1.67 -13.55
N MET A 43 4.00 -1.43 -12.95
CA MET A 43 5.30 -1.86 -13.48
C MET A 43 5.49 -3.37 -13.42
N GLN A 44 5.13 -4.01 -12.31
CA GLN A 44 5.22 -5.46 -12.13
C GLN A 44 4.37 -6.17 -13.17
N PHE A 45 3.16 -5.67 -13.45
CA PHE A 45 2.31 -6.18 -14.52
C PHE A 45 2.99 -6.13 -15.91
N ARG A 46 3.91 -5.18 -16.13
CA ARG A 46 4.68 -5.03 -17.39
C ARG A 46 5.95 -5.88 -17.44
N ARG A 47 6.47 -6.36 -16.30
CA ARG A 47 7.72 -7.14 -16.26
C ARG A 47 7.50 -8.54 -16.86
N ALA A 48 8.43 -8.98 -17.71
CA ALA A 48 8.42 -10.35 -18.21
C ALA A 48 8.81 -11.31 -17.08
N ALA A 49 7.93 -12.24 -16.72
CA ALA A 49 8.10 -13.19 -15.62
C ALA A 49 9.23 -14.24 -15.83
N THR A 50 10.13 -14.04 -16.79
CA THR A 50 11.03 -15.08 -17.30
C THR A 50 12.39 -15.17 -16.61
N GLU A 51 12.70 -14.31 -15.64
CA GLU A 51 14.04 -14.26 -15.01
C GLU A 51 14.06 -14.39 -13.48
N ASP A 52 12.91 -14.52 -12.82
CA ASP A 52 12.87 -14.50 -11.35
C ASP A 52 12.98 -15.89 -10.74
N THR A 53 13.86 -16.03 -9.73
CA THR A 53 13.93 -17.25 -8.92
C THR A 53 13.00 -17.11 -7.71
N PRO A 54 11.89 -17.87 -7.65
CA PRO A 54 10.97 -17.81 -6.51
C PRO A 54 11.61 -18.43 -5.25
N ILE A 55 11.36 -17.80 -4.11
CA ILE A 55 11.82 -18.23 -2.79
C ILE A 55 10.60 -18.40 -1.90
N LYS A 56 10.55 -19.47 -1.11
CA LYS A 56 9.53 -19.62 -0.06
C LYS A 56 9.90 -18.77 1.16
N CYS A 57 8.91 -18.22 1.84
CA CYS A 57 9.15 -17.40 3.03
C CYS A 57 9.96 -18.13 4.13
N ASN A 58 9.74 -19.43 4.31
CA ASN A 58 10.49 -20.23 5.30
C ASN A 58 11.92 -20.57 4.84
N ASP A 59 12.27 -20.36 3.57
CA ASP A 59 13.58 -20.67 3.00
C ASP A 59 14.46 -19.42 2.81
N ILE A 60 14.06 -18.24 3.31
CA ILE A 60 14.77 -16.97 3.08
C ILE A 60 16.22 -16.96 3.59
N PHE A 61 16.53 -17.76 4.62
CA PHE A 61 17.89 -17.93 5.17
C PHE A 61 18.64 -19.13 4.58
N ARG A 62 17.97 -19.95 3.75
CA ARG A 62 18.60 -21.12 3.13
C ARG A 62 19.33 -20.71 1.84
N PRO A 63 20.58 -21.13 1.64
CA PRO A 63 21.29 -20.86 0.40
C PRO A 63 20.58 -21.51 -0.79
N LEU A 64 20.55 -20.83 -1.94
CA LEU A 64 20.05 -21.42 -3.18
C LEU A 64 21.06 -22.44 -3.75
N PRO A 65 20.64 -23.38 -4.61
CA PRO A 65 21.56 -24.33 -5.24
C PRO A 65 22.72 -23.60 -5.96
N GLY A 66 23.95 -23.81 -5.50
CA GLY A 66 25.16 -23.16 -6.04
C GLY A 66 25.64 -21.92 -5.26
N GLN A 67 24.97 -21.50 -4.19
CA GLN A 67 25.44 -20.48 -3.25
C GLN A 67 26.03 -21.14 -1.99
N ASP A 68 27.33 -20.96 -1.72
CA ASP A 68 28.00 -21.50 -0.52
C ASP A 68 28.16 -20.44 0.61
N LYS A 69 27.68 -19.21 0.42
CA LYS A 69 27.80 -18.14 1.42
C LYS A 69 26.75 -18.30 2.53
N ALA A 70 27.20 -18.19 3.78
CA ALA A 70 26.31 -18.10 4.93
C ALA A 70 25.49 -16.80 4.88
N ILE A 71 24.19 -16.90 5.14
CA ILE A 71 23.24 -15.79 5.09
C ILE A 71 22.89 -15.39 6.51
N ARG A 72 23.47 -14.29 6.99
CA ARG A 72 23.16 -13.73 8.31
C ARG A 72 22.00 -12.74 8.25
N THR A 73 22.05 -11.81 7.29
CA THR A 73 21.10 -10.68 7.20
C THR A 73 20.29 -10.75 5.92
N VAL A 74 18.97 -10.83 6.04
CA VAL A 74 18.02 -10.77 4.93
C VAL A 74 17.26 -9.44 5.00
N LEU A 75 17.24 -8.69 3.89
CA LEU A 75 16.39 -7.50 3.73
C LEU A 75 15.26 -7.81 2.75
N THR A 76 14.04 -7.85 3.25
CA THR A 76 12.83 -8.09 2.45
C THR A 76 12.15 -6.77 2.10
N LYS A 77 12.12 -6.46 0.81
CA LYS A 77 11.47 -5.28 0.25
C LYS A 77 10.06 -5.63 -0.21
N GLY A 78 9.16 -4.65 -0.17
CA GLY A 78 7.84 -4.77 -0.77
C GLY A 78 6.97 -3.54 -0.53
N VAL A 79 6.02 -3.29 -1.42
CA VAL A 79 5.13 -2.13 -1.33
C VAL A 79 4.23 -2.16 -0.09
N ALA A 80 3.54 -1.06 0.21
CA ALA A 80 2.59 -1.05 1.32
C ALA A 80 1.48 -2.07 1.06
N GLY A 81 0.99 -2.71 2.13
CA GLY A 81 -0.08 -3.69 2.06
C GLY A 81 0.25 -5.01 1.35
N ILE A 82 1.49 -5.20 0.86
CA ILE A 82 1.88 -6.40 0.11
C ILE A 82 1.95 -7.68 0.97
N GLY A 83 1.93 -7.52 2.30
CA GLY A 83 1.97 -8.63 3.25
C GLY A 83 3.30 -8.86 3.97
N LYS A 84 4.23 -7.88 4.00
CA LYS A 84 5.52 -7.99 4.74
C LYS A 84 5.35 -8.45 6.20
N THR A 85 4.56 -7.72 6.99
CA THR A 85 4.29 -8.07 8.40
C THR A 85 3.54 -9.39 8.52
N VAL A 86 2.63 -9.71 7.58
CA VAL A 86 1.92 -10.99 7.56
C VAL A 86 2.87 -12.16 7.28
N SER A 87 3.88 -11.99 6.42
CA SER A 87 4.94 -12.97 6.19
C SER A 87 5.76 -13.22 7.45
N VAL A 88 6.15 -12.17 8.17
CA VAL A 88 6.82 -12.28 9.48
C VAL A 88 5.97 -13.05 10.47
N GLN A 89 4.71 -12.68 10.61
CA GLN A 89 3.76 -13.34 11.51
C GLN A 89 3.54 -14.81 11.13
N LYS A 90 3.45 -15.11 9.83
CA LYS A 90 3.30 -16.48 9.33
C LYS A 90 4.54 -17.32 9.64
N PHE A 91 5.73 -16.78 9.40
CA PHE A 91 7.00 -17.44 9.72
C PHE A 91 7.09 -17.79 11.21
N ILE A 92 6.77 -16.82 12.09
CA ILE A 92 6.75 -17.03 13.54
C ILE A 92 5.70 -18.08 13.93
N LEU A 93 4.52 -18.05 13.30
CA LEU A 93 3.46 -19.03 13.57
C LEU A 93 3.88 -20.45 13.18
N ASP A 94 4.49 -20.63 12.01
CA ASP A 94 5.00 -21.95 11.58
C ASP A 94 6.13 -22.46 12.49
N TRP A 95 6.99 -21.56 12.98
CA TRP A 95 7.99 -21.88 13.99
C TRP A 95 7.35 -22.29 15.32
N ALA A 96 6.40 -21.50 15.84
CA ALA A 96 5.75 -21.76 17.13
C ALA A 96 4.90 -23.05 17.11
N GLU A 97 4.34 -23.43 15.95
CA GLU A 97 3.60 -24.68 15.75
C GLU A 97 4.49 -25.90 15.45
N GLY A 98 5.81 -25.73 15.41
CA GLY A 98 6.75 -26.83 15.16
C GLY A 98 6.83 -27.30 13.70
N LYS A 99 6.32 -26.50 12.75
CA LYS A 99 6.19 -26.89 11.34
C LYS A 99 7.48 -26.67 10.54
N ASP A 100 8.15 -25.55 10.76
CA ASP A 100 9.35 -25.15 10.02
C ASP A 100 10.33 -24.38 10.93
N ASN A 101 11.58 -24.20 10.47
CA ASN A 101 12.63 -23.40 11.12
C ASN A 101 12.96 -23.77 12.58
N GLN A 102 12.77 -25.05 12.96
CA GLN A 102 13.05 -25.56 14.30
C GLN A 102 14.56 -25.60 14.65
N ASP A 103 15.42 -25.30 13.68
CA ASP A 103 16.85 -25.08 13.90
C ASP A 103 17.14 -23.76 14.64
N VAL A 104 16.19 -22.81 14.65
CA VAL A 104 16.25 -21.55 15.40
C VAL A 104 15.60 -21.75 16.77
N GLN A 105 16.34 -21.52 17.86
CA GLN A 105 15.82 -21.71 19.23
C GLN A 105 15.04 -20.48 19.75
N LEU A 106 15.41 -19.27 19.34
CA LEU A 106 14.79 -18.03 19.83
C LEU A 106 14.46 -17.08 18.67
N ILE A 107 13.25 -16.51 18.69
CA ILE A 107 12.84 -15.48 17.73
C ILE A 107 12.39 -14.23 18.49
N PHE A 108 13.01 -13.09 18.19
CA PHE A 108 12.67 -11.78 18.75
C PHE A 108 12.14 -10.84 17.67
N PRO A 109 10.80 -10.73 17.49
CA PRO A 109 10.22 -9.70 16.65
C PRO A 109 10.28 -8.33 17.34
N LEU A 110 10.90 -7.36 16.67
CA LEU A 110 11.09 -5.99 17.14
C LEU A 110 10.55 -5.02 16.08
N PRO A 111 9.28 -4.58 16.20
CA PRO A 111 8.69 -3.62 15.27
C PRO A 111 9.28 -2.21 15.44
N PHE A 112 9.76 -1.58 14.37
CA PHE A 112 10.35 -0.23 14.44
C PHE A 112 9.38 0.82 14.98
N ARG A 113 8.09 0.71 14.64
CA ARG A 113 7.00 1.54 15.20
C ARG A 113 7.00 1.59 16.72
N GLU A 114 7.33 0.48 17.39
CA GLU A 114 7.36 0.36 18.84
C GLU A 114 8.71 0.80 19.41
N ILE A 115 9.81 0.42 18.74
CA ILE A 115 11.16 0.87 19.07
C ILE A 115 11.24 2.41 19.10
N ASN A 116 10.54 3.10 18.20
CA ASN A 116 10.49 4.57 18.16
C ASN A 116 10.05 5.22 19.48
N LEU A 117 9.26 4.53 20.31
CA LEU A 117 8.83 5.01 21.63
C LEU A 117 9.97 5.05 22.66
N MET A 118 11.12 4.46 22.33
CA MET A 118 12.30 4.37 23.20
C MET A 118 13.47 5.19 22.65
N LYS A 119 13.27 6.00 21.61
CA LYS A 119 14.33 6.76 20.93
C LYS A 119 15.17 7.65 21.87
N ASP A 120 14.56 8.18 22.93
CA ASP A 120 15.20 9.08 23.89
C ASP A 120 15.73 8.35 25.13
N LYS A 121 15.68 7.00 25.15
CA LYS A 121 16.17 6.18 26.25
C LYS A 121 17.58 5.67 25.96
N THR A 122 18.34 5.46 27.03
CA THR A 122 19.61 4.73 27.02
C THR A 122 19.37 3.38 27.69
N LEU A 123 19.62 2.30 26.95
CA LEU A 123 19.32 0.92 27.34
C LEU A 123 20.46 0.01 26.87
N SER A 124 20.61 -1.16 27.47
CA SER A 124 21.39 -2.25 26.87
C SER A 124 20.56 -3.04 25.85
N LEU A 125 21.18 -3.89 25.04
CA LEU A 125 20.43 -4.78 24.14
C LEU A 125 19.58 -5.77 24.93
N SER A 126 20.10 -6.27 26.05
CA SER A 126 19.35 -7.12 26.98
C SER A 126 18.14 -6.39 27.55
N ASP A 127 18.31 -5.14 27.99
CA ASP A 127 17.17 -4.32 28.48
C ASP A 127 16.13 -4.11 27.38
N LEU A 128 16.55 -3.83 26.15
CA LEU A 128 15.63 -3.67 25.02
C LEU A 128 14.82 -4.96 24.81
N LEU A 129 15.47 -6.13 24.77
CA LEU A 129 14.78 -7.42 24.63
C LEU A 129 13.84 -7.71 25.80
N HIS A 130 14.26 -7.41 27.04
CA HIS A 130 13.44 -7.60 28.24
C HIS A 130 12.23 -6.66 28.32
N VAL A 131 12.26 -5.52 27.61
CA VAL A 131 11.10 -4.64 27.50
C VAL A 131 10.04 -5.25 26.58
N PHE A 132 10.44 -5.85 25.46
CA PHE A 132 9.50 -6.50 24.53
C PHE A 132 9.08 -7.89 25.01
N PHE A 133 9.96 -8.60 25.72
CA PHE A 133 9.77 -9.99 26.16
C PHE A 133 10.21 -10.14 27.63
N PRO A 134 9.41 -9.65 28.60
CA PRO A 134 9.76 -9.71 30.02
C PRO A 134 10.05 -11.11 30.56
N GLU A 135 9.48 -12.14 29.94
CA GLU A 135 9.69 -13.55 30.26
C GLU A 135 11.14 -14.01 30.02
N THR A 136 11.89 -13.28 29.20
CA THR A 136 13.29 -13.59 28.89
C THR A 136 14.28 -13.04 29.90
N LYS A 137 13.82 -12.32 30.94
CA LYS A 137 14.69 -11.77 32.02
C LYS A 137 15.48 -12.81 32.79
N GLU A 138 15.00 -14.05 32.84
CA GLU A 138 15.69 -15.16 33.50
C GLU A 138 16.66 -15.90 32.56
N MET A 139 16.70 -15.53 31.28
CA MET A 139 17.57 -16.12 30.26
C MET A 139 18.77 -15.23 29.99
N GLU A 140 19.98 -15.79 30.09
CA GLU A 140 21.18 -15.11 29.57
C GLU A 140 21.21 -15.28 28.04
N ILE A 141 20.81 -14.24 27.30
CA ILE A 141 20.83 -14.24 25.84
C ILE A 141 22.28 -13.99 25.38
N SER A 142 23.10 -15.04 25.38
CA SER A 142 24.45 -15.03 24.81
C SER A 142 24.45 -15.56 23.38
N SER A 143 25.33 -15.05 22.50
CA SER A 143 25.35 -15.39 21.07
C SER A 143 25.78 -16.83 20.76
N ASP A 144 26.37 -17.52 21.74
CA ASP A 144 27.06 -18.79 21.52
C ASP A 144 26.25 -20.00 22.02
N GLU A 145 25.20 -19.76 22.80
CA GLU A 145 24.36 -20.82 23.38
C GLU A 145 23.11 -21.12 22.54
N TYR A 146 22.57 -20.12 21.82
CA TYR A 146 21.32 -20.24 21.07
C TYR A 146 21.46 -19.69 19.65
N LYS A 147 20.86 -20.37 18.67
CA LYS A 147 20.61 -19.78 17.35
C LYS A 147 19.43 -18.83 17.47
N VAL A 148 19.74 -17.54 17.50
CA VAL A 148 18.76 -16.46 17.66
C VAL A 148 18.43 -15.85 16.30
N LEU A 149 17.15 -15.56 16.06
CA LEU A 149 16.66 -14.74 14.96
C LEU A 149 16.07 -13.45 15.52
N ILE A 150 16.57 -12.31 15.06
CA ILE A 150 15.98 -11.00 15.36
C ILE A 150 15.29 -10.49 14.10
N ILE A 151 14.01 -10.13 14.23
CA ILE A 151 13.19 -9.64 13.13
C ILE A 151 12.91 -8.17 13.36
N LEU A 152 13.47 -7.29 12.52
CA LEU A 152 13.25 -5.86 12.52
C LEU A 152 12.15 -5.52 11.50
N ASP A 153 10.90 -5.45 11.97
CA ASP A 153 9.74 -5.24 11.10
C ASP A 153 9.45 -3.73 10.90
N GLY A 154 9.34 -3.31 9.64
CA GLY A 154 8.90 -1.95 9.26
C GLY A 154 9.99 -0.88 9.31
N LEU A 155 11.16 -1.11 8.71
CA LEU A 155 12.26 -0.12 8.66
C LEU A 155 11.82 1.24 8.11
N ASP A 156 10.84 1.27 7.20
CA ASP A 156 10.27 2.50 6.66
C ASP A 156 9.42 3.33 7.65
N GLU A 157 9.21 2.80 8.84
CA GLU A 157 8.58 3.47 9.98
C GLU A 157 9.62 3.93 11.02
N CYS A 158 10.90 3.62 10.81
CA CYS A 158 11.99 4.00 11.72
C CYS A 158 12.16 5.53 11.77
N ARG A 159 12.16 6.09 12.98
CA ARG A 159 12.42 7.51 13.25
C ARG A 159 13.79 7.76 13.89
N LEU A 160 14.57 6.70 14.07
CA LEU A 160 15.92 6.75 14.61
C LEU A 160 16.92 7.13 13.53
N SER A 161 17.94 7.90 13.90
CA SER A 161 19.05 8.23 13.00
C SER A 161 20.07 7.10 13.02
N LEU A 162 19.85 6.06 12.20
CA LEU A 162 20.75 4.91 12.11
C LEU A 162 22.08 5.31 11.44
N ASP A 163 23.09 5.64 12.24
CA ASP A 163 24.43 5.98 11.76
C ASP A 163 25.35 4.75 11.66
N PHE A 164 25.42 4.18 10.45
CA PHE A 164 26.31 3.06 10.14
C PHE A 164 27.79 3.46 9.93
N GLN A 165 28.11 4.76 9.92
CA GLN A 165 29.48 5.26 9.81
C GLN A 165 30.12 5.56 11.18
N SER A 166 29.34 5.45 12.26
CA SER A 166 29.82 5.63 13.62
C SER A 166 30.97 4.69 13.95
N ASN A 167 31.97 5.21 14.66
CA ASN A 167 33.10 4.43 15.17
C ASN A 167 32.79 3.69 16.48
N VAL A 168 31.58 3.85 17.03
CA VAL A 168 31.17 3.20 18.28
C VAL A 168 30.92 1.71 18.02
N ARG A 169 31.73 0.86 18.65
CA ARG A 169 31.59 -0.60 18.61
C ARG A 169 31.13 -1.11 19.96
N LEU A 170 29.90 -1.63 19.99
CA LEU A 170 29.34 -2.34 21.14
C LEU A 170 29.45 -3.83 20.88
N CYS A 171 30.00 -4.58 21.84
CA CYS A 171 30.19 -6.02 21.72
C CYS A 171 29.51 -6.81 22.83
N ASP A 172 29.25 -6.18 23.99
CA ASP A 172 28.50 -6.80 25.08
C ASP A 172 27.04 -6.35 25.07
N VAL A 173 26.13 -7.33 25.19
CA VAL A 173 24.68 -7.13 25.24
C VAL A 173 24.21 -6.35 26.47
N SER A 174 25.07 -6.23 27.49
CA SER A 174 24.83 -5.53 28.75
C SER A 174 25.28 -4.06 28.71
N GLU A 175 26.06 -3.67 27.68
CA GLU A 175 26.49 -2.28 27.52
C GLU A 175 25.32 -1.37 27.14
N SER A 176 25.14 -0.29 27.90
CA SER A 176 24.06 0.67 27.66
C SER A 176 24.45 1.71 26.61
N ALA A 177 23.58 1.93 25.63
CA ALA A 177 23.73 2.96 24.61
C ALA A 177 22.36 3.50 24.16
N SER A 178 22.36 4.48 23.27
CA SER A 178 21.12 4.91 22.63
C SER A 178 20.61 3.83 21.68
N VAL A 179 19.28 3.78 21.48
CA VAL A 179 18.63 2.69 20.73
C VAL A 179 19.11 2.62 19.28
N ASP A 180 19.41 3.75 18.64
CA ASP A 180 19.99 3.81 17.30
C ASP A 180 21.38 3.15 17.23
N VAL A 181 22.22 3.34 18.26
CA VAL A 181 23.55 2.73 18.36
C VAL A 181 23.44 1.22 18.60
N LEU A 182 22.48 0.76 19.41
CA LEU A 182 22.23 -0.67 19.61
C LEU A 182 21.84 -1.36 18.29
N LEU A 183 20.87 -0.79 17.56
CA LEU A 183 20.37 -1.38 16.32
C LEU A 183 21.41 -1.39 15.20
N THR A 184 22.18 -0.31 15.04
CA THR A 184 23.28 -0.26 14.07
C THR A 184 24.34 -1.31 14.38
N ASN A 185 24.78 -1.42 15.64
CA ASN A 185 25.76 -2.44 16.05
C ASN A 185 25.24 -3.87 15.90
N LEU A 186 23.94 -4.10 16.12
CA LEU A 186 23.30 -5.39 15.86
C LEU A 186 23.32 -5.74 14.37
N ILE A 187 22.86 -4.82 13.51
CA ILE A 187 22.79 -5.03 12.05
C ILE A 187 24.19 -5.25 11.47
N VAL A 188 25.17 -4.44 11.87
CA VAL A 188 26.59 -4.60 11.47
C VAL A 188 27.18 -5.92 11.98
N GLY A 189 26.70 -6.41 13.12
CA GLY A 189 27.14 -7.67 13.73
C GLY A 189 28.26 -7.53 14.76
N ASN A 190 28.42 -6.33 15.33
CA ASN A 190 29.24 -6.15 16.54
C ASN A 190 28.52 -6.74 17.77
N LEU A 191 27.19 -6.55 17.84
CA LEU A 191 26.32 -7.20 18.83
C LEU A 191 25.68 -8.45 18.20
N LEU A 192 25.68 -9.55 18.97
CA LEU A 192 25.13 -10.85 18.56
C LEU A 192 25.60 -11.27 17.13
N PRO A 193 26.91 -11.50 16.92
CA PRO A 193 27.46 -11.79 15.61
C PRO A 193 26.86 -13.06 14.96
N SER A 194 26.52 -14.06 15.77
CA SER A 194 25.91 -15.32 15.32
C SER A 194 24.40 -15.25 15.05
N ALA A 195 23.73 -14.16 15.45
CA ALA A 195 22.29 -14.03 15.27
C ALA A 195 21.92 -13.80 13.81
N LEU A 196 20.84 -14.45 13.37
CA LEU A 196 20.18 -14.16 12.11
C LEU A 196 19.39 -12.86 12.23
N ILE A 197 19.37 -12.05 11.17
CA ILE A 197 18.65 -10.78 11.12
C ILE A 197 17.73 -10.78 9.92
N TRP A 198 16.44 -10.56 10.15
CA TRP A 198 15.47 -10.32 9.09
C TRP A 198 14.92 -8.90 9.20
N ILE A 199 15.13 -8.09 8.17
CA ILE A 199 14.63 -6.72 8.10
C ILE A 199 13.54 -6.65 7.05
N THR A 200 12.38 -6.09 7.37
CA THR A 200 11.35 -5.77 6.36
C THR A 200 11.30 -4.26 6.12
N SER A 201 11.11 -3.87 4.86
CA SER A 201 11.08 -2.45 4.50
C SER A 201 10.26 -2.20 3.23
N ARG A 202 9.69 -1.01 3.10
CA ARG A 202 9.41 -0.47 1.75
C ARG A 202 10.73 -0.24 0.99
N PRO A 203 10.72 -0.35 -0.35
CA PRO A 203 11.90 -0.05 -1.17
C PRO A 203 12.52 1.32 -0.84
N THR A 204 11.70 2.33 -0.53
CA THR A 204 12.16 3.71 -0.24
C THR A 204 13.03 3.87 0.99
N ALA A 205 12.93 2.96 1.95
CA ALA A 205 13.71 3.02 3.18
C ALA A 205 14.76 1.90 3.26
N ALA A 206 14.84 1.05 2.23
CA ALA A 206 15.81 -0.04 2.19
C ALA A 206 17.26 0.47 2.26
N ASP A 207 17.53 1.62 1.65
CA ASP A 207 18.87 2.22 1.58
C ASP A 207 19.32 2.85 2.91
N LEU A 208 18.43 2.91 3.91
CA LEU A 208 18.85 3.25 5.27
C LEU A 208 19.84 2.22 5.82
N VAL A 209 19.81 0.97 5.32
CA VAL A 209 20.76 -0.08 5.67
C VAL A 209 21.77 -0.24 4.53
N PRO A 210 23.08 -0.08 4.80
CA PRO A 210 24.12 -0.26 3.79
C PRO A 210 24.10 -1.66 3.17
N SER A 211 24.36 -1.74 1.87
CA SER A 211 24.36 -3.01 1.13
C SER A 211 25.39 -4.01 1.68
N GLU A 212 26.48 -3.51 2.27
CA GLU A 212 27.55 -4.28 2.89
C GLU A 212 27.08 -5.04 4.15
N CYS A 213 26.01 -4.56 4.79
CA CYS A 213 25.42 -5.21 5.97
C CYS A 213 24.38 -6.29 5.60
N VAL A 214 24.00 -6.38 4.32
CA VAL A 214 22.91 -7.25 3.84
C VAL A 214 23.50 -8.39 3.00
N HIS A 215 23.18 -9.63 3.38
CA HIS A 215 23.69 -10.82 2.68
C HIS A 215 22.76 -11.26 1.54
N ARG A 216 21.46 -11.01 1.69
CA ARG A 216 20.43 -11.33 0.70
C ARG A 216 19.33 -10.27 0.71
N VAL A 217 18.89 -9.90 -0.49
CA VAL A 217 17.71 -9.04 -0.69
C VAL A 217 16.61 -9.87 -1.32
N THR A 218 15.43 -9.88 -0.69
CA THR A 218 14.23 -10.50 -1.27
C THR A 218 13.16 -9.45 -1.54
N GLU A 219 12.31 -9.69 -2.53
CA GLU A 219 11.19 -8.82 -2.87
C GLU A 219 9.88 -9.62 -2.78
N ILE A 220 8.93 -9.14 -1.98
CA ILE A 220 7.56 -9.65 -1.98
C ILE A 220 6.79 -8.94 -3.09
N ARG A 221 6.26 -9.71 -4.04
CA ARG A 221 5.48 -9.20 -5.18
C ARG A 221 3.97 -9.35 -5.02
N GLY A 222 3.52 -9.92 -3.90
CA GLY A 222 2.09 -10.09 -3.61
C GLY A 222 1.53 -11.37 -4.21
N PHE A 223 0.31 -11.29 -4.74
CA PHE A 223 -0.39 -12.42 -5.34
C PHE A 223 -0.23 -12.45 -6.85
N ASN A 224 0.24 -13.58 -7.36
CA ASN A 224 0.08 -13.93 -8.77
C ASN A 224 -1.39 -14.29 -9.08
N GLU A 225 -1.68 -14.45 -10.37
CA GLU A 225 -3.03 -14.74 -10.87
C GLU A 225 -3.73 -15.93 -10.15
N PRO A 226 -3.11 -17.11 -9.99
CA PRO A 226 -3.67 -18.19 -9.18
C PRO A 226 -3.92 -17.82 -7.71
N GLN A 227 -2.97 -17.14 -7.07
CA GLN A 227 -3.03 -16.77 -5.65
C GLN A 227 -4.17 -15.78 -5.37
N LYS A 228 -4.45 -14.85 -6.29
CA LYS A 228 -5.62 -13.95 -6.16
C LYS A 228 -6.91 -14.73 -6.02
N GLU A 229 -7.14 -15.68 -6.94
CA GLU A 229 -8.37 -16.48 -6.92
C GLU A 229 -8.44 -17.40 -5.71
N GLU A 230 -7.31 -17.98 -5.31
CA GLU A 230 -7.20 -18.79 -4.10
C GLU A 230 -7.62 -18.00 -2.86
N TYR A 231 -7.13 -16.77 -2.71
CA TYR A 231 -7.49 -15.90 -1.60
C TYR A 231 -9.01 -15.68 -1.53
N PHE A 232 -9.65 -15.28 -2.63
CA PHE A 232 -11.11 -15.06 -2.63
C PHE A 232 -11.91 -16.33 -2.34
N ARG A 233 -11.47 -17.50 -2.84
CA ARG A 233 -12.13 -18.79 -2.56
C ARG A 233 -11.98 -19.25 -1.12
N LYS A 234 -10.84 -18.97 -0.49
CA LYS A 234 -10.60 -19.27 0.94
C LYS A 234 -11.38 -18.32 1.84
N ARG A 235 -11.39 -17.03 1.51
CA ARG A 235 -12.01 -15.97 2.32
C ARG A 235 -13.54 -15.97 2.29
N ILE A 236 -14.15 -16.43 1.20
CA ILE A 236 -15.60 -16.40 1.00
C ILE A 236 -16.13 -17.83 0.99
N SER A 237 -16.91 -18.17 2.01
CA SER A 237 -17.42 -19.54 2.18
C SER A 237 -18.36 -19.98 1.06
N ASP A 238 -19.19 -19.06 0.53
CA ASP A 238 -20.04 -19.32 -0.64
C ASP A 238 -19.21 -19.26 -1.93
N GLN A 239 -18.93 -20.43 -2.50
CA GLN A 239 -18.15 -20.56 -3.73
C GLN A 239 -18.84 -19.94 -4.97
N SER A 240 -20.17 -19.85 -4.99
CA SER A 240 -20.88 -19.17 -6.08
C SER A 240 -20.66 -17.66 -6.01
N LEU A 241 -20.68 -17.09 -4.80
CA LEU A 241 -20.40 -15.69 -4.54
C LEU A 241 -18.93 -15.37 -4.82
N ALA A 242 -18.00 -16.22 -4.37
CA ALA A 242 -16.58 -16.08 -4.66
C ALA A 242 -16.31 -16.02 -6.18
N ASN A 243 -16.91 -16.93 -6.95
CA ASN A 243 -16.76 -16.96 -8.41
C ASN A 243 -17.38 -15.71 -9.08
N ARG A 244 -18.51 -15.20 -8.57
CA ARG A 244 -19.11 -13.94 -9.06
C ARG A 244 -18.20 -12.74 -8.79
N ILE A 245 -17.58 -12.68 -7.61
CA ILE A 245 -16.63 -11.62 -7.23
C ILE A 245 -15.38 -11.66 -8.11
N ILE A 246 -14.79 -12.84 -8.27
CA ILE A 246 -13.63 -13.03 -9.16
C ILE A 246 -13.99 -12.60 -10.59
N SER A 247 -15.16 -13.01 -11.09
CA SER A 247 -15.60 -12.62 -12.44
C SER A 247 -15.82 -11.11 -12.58
N HIS A 248 -16.37 -10.46 -11.55
CA HIS A 248 -16.57 -9.02 -11.53
C HIS A 248 -15.23 -8.29 -11.56
N LEU A 249 -14.29 -8.69 -10.69
CA LEU A 249 -12.95 -8.09 -10.66
C LEU A 249 -12.25 -8.29 -12.00
N LYS A 250 -12.26 -9.50 -12.58
CA LYS A 250 -11.69 -9.74 -13.92
C LYS A 250 -12.33 -8.90 -15.03
N SER A 251 -13.59 -8.50 -14.88
CA SER A 251 -14.25 -7.60 -15.84
C SER A 251 -13.79 -6.14 -15.70
N SER A 252 -13.28 -5.75 -14.53
CA SER A 252 -12.69 -4.44 -14.27
C SER A 252 -11.18 -4.56 -14.04
N ARG A 253 -10.43 -4.51 -15.14
CA ARG A 253 -9.00 -4.86 -15.14
C ARG A 253 -8.16 -3.95 -14.25
N SER A 254 -8.54 -2.68 -14.08
CA SER A 254 -7.90 -1.75 -13.13
C SER A 254 -7.99 -2.26 -11.69
N LEU A 255 -9.19 -2.62 -11.22
CA LEU A 255 -9.40 -3.20 -9.89
C LEU A 255 -8.67 -4.53 -9.73
N TYR A 256 -8.66 -5.36 -10.77
CA TYR A 256 -8.02 -6.67 -10.74
C TYR A 256 -6.48 -6.61 -10.67
N ILE A 257 -5.87 -5.60 -11.29
CA ILE A 257 -4.44 -5.34 -11.19
C ILE A 257 -4.10 -4.90 -9.76
N MET A 258 -4.91 -4.03 -9.15
CA MET A 258 -4.69 -3.64 -7.75
C MET A 258 -4.71 -4.84 -6.79
N CYS A 259 -5.48 -5.89 -7.10
CA CYS A 259 -5.50 -7.16 -6.36
C CYS A 259 -4.20 -7.98 -6.44
N ASP A 260 -3.13 -7.52 -7.13
CA ASP A 260 -1.78 -8.04 -6.89
C ASP A 260 -1.37 -7.83 -5.42
N ILE A 261 -1.87 -6.78 -4.77
CA ILE A 261 -1.59 -6.47 -3.37
C ILE A 261 -2.71 -7.08 -2.50
N PRO A 262 -2.38 -7.96 -1.53
CA PRO A 262 -3.35 -8.61 -0.65
C PRO A 262 -4.31 -7.66 0.08
N MET A 263 -3.84 -6.48 0.50
CA MET A 263 -4.73 -5.49 1.13
C MET A 263 -5.86 -5.00 0.21
N PHE A 264 -5.61 -4.87 -1.10
CA PHE A 264 -6.67 -4.53 -2.05
C PHE A 264 -7.62 -5.72 -2.27
N CYS A 265 -7.13 -6.97 -2.21
CA CYS A 265 -8.01 -8.15 -2.20
C CYS A 265 -8.93 -8.15 -0.98
N TRP A 266 -8.42 -7.85 0.21
CA TRP A 266 -9.21 -7.78 1.44
C TRP A 266 -10.30 -6.70 1.38
N ILE A 267 -9.96 -5.49 0.94
CA ILE A 267 -10.92 -4.39 0.75
C ILE A 267 -11.99 -4.81 -0.28
N SER A 268 -11.57 -5.36 -1.42
CA SER A 268 -12.48 -5.79 -2.48
C SER A 268 -13.40 -6.93 -2.03
N ALA A 269 -12.87 -7.92 -1.31
CA ALA A 269 -13.66 -9.02 -0.74
C ALA A 269 -14.70 -8.46 0.23
N THR A 270 -14.29 -7.61 1.17
CA THR A 270 -15.18 -7.00 2.18
C THR A 270 -16.34 -6.24 1.52
N VAL A 271 -16.04 -5.40 0.52
CA VAL A 271 -17.05 -4.59 -0.16
C VAL A 271 -17.96 -5.45 -1.03
N LEU A 272 -17.38 -6.28 -1.90
CA LEU A 272 -18.14 -7.03 -2.88
C LEU A 272 -18.93 -8.18 -2.25
N GLU A 273 -18.43 -8.80 -1.18
CA GLU A 273 -19.16 -9.80 -0.38
C GLU A 273 -20.49 -9.22 0.11
N LYS A 274 -20.48 -8.04 0.74
CA LYS A 274 -21.71 -7.40 1.22
C LYS A 274 -22.64 -7.00 0.07
N ARG A 275 -22.09 -6.40 -0.99
CA ARG A 275 -22.87 -5.85 -2.11
C ARG A 275 -23.48 -6.91 -3.02
N LEU A 276 -22.86 -8.08 -3.14
CA LEU A 276 -23.36 -9.17 -4.00
C LEU A 276 -24.14 -10.25 -3.24
N SER A 277 -24.03 -10.30 -1.90
CA SER A 277 -24.79 -11.21 -1.04
C SER A 277 -26.17 -10.66 -0.67
N GLN A 278 -26.25 -9.37 -0.36
CA GLN A 278 -27.51 -8.69 -0.12
C GLN A 278 -28.07 -8.31 -1.48
N ALA A 279 -29.31 -8.69 -1.79
CA ALA A 279 -30.00 -8.30 -3.02
C ALA A 279 -30.31 -6.78 -3.07
N GLU A 280 -29.40 -5.95 -2.58
CA GLU A 280 -29.40 -4.51 -2.74
C GLU A 280 -29.25 -4.22 -4.24
N SER A 281 -30.29 -3.66 -4.85
CA SER A 281 -30.36 -3.25 -6.26
C SER A 281 -29.40 -2.11 -6.63
N GLY A 282 -28.39 -1.84 -5.78
CA GLY A 282 -27.42 -0.78 -5.99
C GLY A 282 -26.31 -1.20 -6.97
N GLU A 283 -25.70 -0.20 -7.61
CA GLU A 283 -24.58 -0.40 -8.53
C GLU A 283 -23.41 -1.10 -7.82
N ILE A 284 -22.79 -2.07 -8.51
CA ILE A 284 -21.58 -2.75 -8.04
C ILE A 284 -20.37 -1.85 -8.35
N PRO A 285 -19.46 -1.60 -7.40
CA PRO A 285 -18.31 -0.72 -7.63
C PRO A 285 -17.42 -1.19 -8.79
N LYS A 286 -17.18 -0.30 -9.75
CA LYS A 286 -16.27 -0.50 -10.89
C LYS A 286 -15.02 0.38 -10.86
N THR A 287 -15.01 1.43 -10.04
CA THR A 287 -13.85 2.31 -9.88
C THR A 287 -13.27 2.16 -8.48
N LEU A 288 -12.01 2.54 -8.31
CA LEU A 288 -11.33 2.47 -7.02
C LEU A 288 -12.02 3.41 -6.03
N THR A 289 -12.40 4.61 -6.46
CA THR A 289 -13.11 5.55 -5.59
C THR A 289 -14.45 5.02 -5.12
N LYS A 290 -15.23 4.40 -6.02
CA LYS A 290 -16.48 3.72 -5.63
C LYS A 290 -16.21 2.62 -4.60
N MET A 291 -15.18 1.80 -4.83
CA MET A 291 -14.81 0.71 -3.91
C MET A 291 -14.50 1.23 -2.50
N TYR A 292 -13.66 2.27 -2.41
CA TYR A 292 -13.25 2.87 -1.13
C TYR A 292 -14.38 3.63 -0.44
N THR A 293 -15.24 4.33 -1.20
CA THR A 293 -16.42 4.99 -0.64
C THR A 293 -17.37 3.96 -0.03
N HIS A 294 -17.59 2.83 -0.71
CA HIS A 294 -18.37 1.72 -0.14
C HIS A 294 -17.69 1.10 1.08
N PHE A 295 -16.37 0.93 1.07
CA PHE A 295 -15.62 0.45 2.22
C PHE A 295 -15.83 1.36 3.44
N LEU A 296 -15.73 2.69 3.26
CA LEU A 296 -15.99 3.67 4.31
C LEU A 296 -17.43 3.58 4.87
N ILE A 297 -18.42 3.40 3.99
CA ILE A 297 -19.82 3.19 4.42
C ILE A 297 -19.95 1.94 5.29
N LEU A 298 -19.32 0.83 4.88
CA LEU A 298 -19.37 -0.42 5.63
C LEU A 298 -18.73 -0.28 7.01
N GLN A 299 -17.58 0.38 7.10
CA GLN A 299 -16.92 0.60 8.40
C GLN A 299 -17.77 1.46 9.34
N THR A 300 -18.46 2.46 8.80
CA THR A 300 -19.38 3.31 9.58
C THR A 300 -20.59 2.51 10.07
N ASN A 301 -21.16 1.65 9.23
CA ASN A 301 -22.29 0.79 9.62
C ASN A 301 -21.92 -0.23 10.71
N ILE A 302 -20.72 -0.83 10.62
CA ILE A 302 -20.24 -1.80 11.63
C ILE A 302 -20.12 -1.14 13.01
N LYS A 303 -19.72 0.13 13.09
CA LYS A 303 -19.70 0.89 14.35
C LYS A 303 -21.10 0.98 14.96
N HIS A 304 -22.14 1.22 14.16
CA HIS A 304 -23.51 1.31 14.66
C HIS A 304 -24.05 0.00 15.25
N GLU A 305 -23.64 -1.14 14.71
CA GLU A 305 -24.08 -2.45 15.19
C GLU A 305 -23.49 -2.84 16.56
N LYS A 306 -22.40 -2.18 16.98
CA LYS A 306 -21.64 -2.52 18.20
C LYS A 306 -21.93 -1.62 19.42
N ASP A 307 -22.91 -0.73 19.32
CA ASP A 307 -23.43 0.10 20.42
C ASP A 307 -22.36 0.89 21.22
N TYR A 308 -21.30 1.37 20.54
CA TYR A 308 -20.33 2.29 21.14
C TYR A 308 -21.05 3.60 21.54
N GLU A 309 -20.75 4.14 22.72
CA GLU A 309 -21.37 5.37 23.24
C GLU A 309 -21.33 6.51 22.20
N LYS A 310 -22.52 7.03 21.84
CA LYS A 310 -22.72 8.08 20.84
C LYS A 310 -22.25 9.46 21.33
N LYS A 311 -20.93 9.65 21.48
CA LYS A 311 -20.38 10.99 21.78
C LYS A 311 -20.19 11.85 20.53
N VAL A 312 -19.91 11.24 19.37
CA VAL A 312 -19.59 11.93 18.12
C VAL A 312 -20.40 11.35 16.94
N THR A 313 -20.94 12.22 16.08
CA THR A 313 -21.62 11.83 14.84
C THR A 313 -20.61 11.29 13.83
N ASP A 314 -21.02 10.34 13.00
CA ASP A 314 -20.09 9.74 12.03
C ASP A 314 -19.55 10.78 11.04
N ASP A 315 -20.36 11.76 10.66
CA ASP A 315 -19.95 12.90 9.84
C ASP A 315 -18.77 13.68 10.44
N ASP A 316 -18.83 14.01 11.73
CA ASP A 316 -17.78 14.77 12.42
C ASP A 316 -16.50 13.94 12.54
N MET A 317 -16.62 12.65 12.86
CA MET A 317 -15.45 11.79 12.98
C MET A 317 -14.79 11.48 11.63
N ILE A 318 -15.57 11.25 10.56
CA ILE A 318 -15.03 11.09 9.20
C ILE A 318 -14.29 12.37 8.78
N LEU A 319 -14.83 13.54 9.10
CA LEU A 319 -14.17 14.82 8.81
C LEU A 319 -12.85 14.96 9.59
N LYS A 320 -12.84 14.64 10.88
CA LYS A 320 -11.62 14.67 11.73
C LYS A 320 -10.57 13.67 11.25
N LEU A 321 -10.96 12.43 10.92
CA LEU A 321 -10.07 11.42 10.35
C LEU A 321 -9.55 11.85 8.98
N GLY A 322 -10.39 12.48 8.15
CA GLY A 322 -9.99 13.08 6.88
C GLY A 322 -8.94 14.20 7.05
N LYS A 323 -9.14 15.09 8.04
CA LYS A 323 -8.18 16.14 8.40
C LYS A 323 -6.83 15.53 8.80
N LEU A 324 -6.85 14.53 9.68
CA LEU A 324 -5.66 13.81 10.12
C LEU A 324 -4.96 13.14 8.94
N ALA A 325 -5.70 12.40 8.12
CA ALA A 325 -5.17 11.70 6.96
C ALA A 325 -4.48 12.67 6.01
N PHE A 326 -5.11 13.80 5.74
CA PHE A 326 -4.59 14.86 4.89
C PHE A 326 -3.30 15.48 5.48
N GLN A 327 -3.30 15.88 6.74
CA GLN A 327 -2.11 16.46 7.39
C GLN A 327 -0.93 15.48 7.40
N GLN A 328 -1.16 14.21 7.76
CA GLN A 328 -0.11 13.20 7.81
C GLN A 328 0.37 12.81 6.40
N LEU A 329 -0.50 12.85 5.39
CA LEU A 329 -0.12 12.60 3.99
C LEU A 329 0.86 13.68 3.49
N VAL A 330 0.58 14.96 3.78
CA VAL A 330 1.46 16.08 3.40
C VAL A 330 2.77 16.06 4.21
N LYS A 331 2.72 15.70 5.50
CA LYS A 331 3.92 15.51 6.34
C LYS A 331 4.76 14.29 5.89
N GLY A 332 4.19 13.38 5.09
CA GLY A 332 4.85 12.14 4.66
C GLY A 332 4.90 11.06 5.75
N ASN A 333 4.10 11.19 6.80
CA ASN A 333 4.08 10.29 7.94
C ASN A 333 3.11 9.12 7.71
N LEU A 334 3.57 7.89 8.02
CA LEU A 334 2.72 6.69 8.02
C LEU A 334 2.11 6.38 9.40
N ILE A 335 2.86 6.70 10.45
CA ILE A 335 2.45 6.51 11.84
C ILE A 335 2.32 7.87 12.51
N PHE A 336 1.38 7.97 13.44
CA PHE A 336 1.07 9.19 14.19
C PHE A 336 0.74 8.83 15.64
N TYR A 337 0.78 9.84 16.51
CA TYR A 337 0.74 9.68 17.97
C TYR A 337 -0.46 10.43 18.56
N GLU A 338 -0.61 10.36 19.87
CA GLU A 338 -1.72 11.04 20.56
C GLU A 338 -1.74 12.56 20.31
N GLU A 339 -0.58 13.19 20.16
CA GLU A 339 -0.47 14.62 19.89
C GLU A 339 -1.08 14.97 18.52
N ASP A 340 -0.83 14.15 17.50
CA ASP A 340 -1.38 14.32 16.15
C ASP A 340 -2.92 14.16 16.16
N LEU A 341 -3.45 13.22 16.95
CA LEU A 341 -4.90 13.03 17.14
C LEU A 341 -5.54 14.26 17.80
N ARG A 342 -4.91 14.77 18.87
CA ARG A 342 -5.39 15.94 19.61
C ARG A 342 -5.37 17.20 18.74
N GLU A 343 -4.36 17.37 17.87
CA GLU A 343 -4.30 18.47 16.87
C GLU A 343 -5.49 18.43 15.88
N CYS A 344 -6.00 17.23 15.61
CA CYS A 344 -7.18 17.00 14.77
C CYS A 344 -8.51 17.03 15.55
N GLY A 345 -8.48 17.23 16.87
CA GLY A 345 -9.67 17.21 17.71
C GLY A 345 -10.29 15.82 17.88
N ILE A 346 -9.48 14.77 17.75
CA ILE A 346 -9.87 13.38 17.98
C ILE A 346 -9.44 12.97 19.38
N ASP A 347 -10.38 12.54 20.21
CA ASP A 347 -10.01 11.90 21.48
C ASP A 347 -9.42 10.51 21.23
N VAL A 348 -8.43 10.15 22.03
CA VAL A 348 -7.74 8.85 21.95
C VAL A 348 -8.74 7.69 22.06
N THR A 349 -9.77 7.84 22.89
CA THR A 349 -10.82 6.83 23.04
C THR A 349 -11.77 6.75 21.84
N GLU A 350 -11.93 7.83 21.07
CA GLU A 350 -12.74 7.90 19.86
C GLU A 350 -12.01 7.27 18.66
N ALA A 351 -10.68 7.43 18.57
CA ALA A 351 -9.87 6.86 17.51
C ALA A 351 -9.94 5.31 17.48
N SER A 352 -9.95 4.67 18.65
CA SER A 352 -10.01 3.22 18.79
C SER A 352 -11.32 2.61 18.26
N VAL A 353 -12.41 3.38 18.24
CA VAL A 353 -13.75 2.93 17.81
C VAL A 353 -13.83 2.70 16.29
N TYR A 354 -12.94 3.35 15.51
CA TYR A 354 -12.89 3.21 14.05
C TYR A 354 -11.75 2.30 13.60
N SER A 355 -11.60 1.16 14.28
CA SER A 355 -10.54 0.17 14.04
C SER A 355 -10.40 -0.25 12.56
N GLY A 356 -11.50 -0.27 11.82
CA GLY A 356 -11.50 -0.61 10.39
C GLY A 356 -11.00 0.48 9.43
N LEU A 357 -10.74 1.69 9.93
CA LEU A 357 -10.13 2.80 9.17
C LEU A 357 -8.77 3.21 9.78
N CYS A 358 -8.71 3.27 11.12
CA CYS A 358 -7.55 3.64 11.91
C CYS A 358 -7.33 2.57 12.98
N THR A 359 -6.16 1.94 12.98
CA THR A 359 -5.82 0.90 13.95
C THR A 359 -5.00 1.50 15.08
N GLN A 360 -5.47 1.32 16.32
CA GLN A 360 -4.59 1.44 17.49
C GLN A 360 -3.75 0.15 17.56
N ILE A 361 -2.44 0.29 17.49
CA ILE A 361 -1.54 -0.87 17.42
C ILE A 361 -1.20 -1.40 18.83
N PHE A 362 -1.13 -0.51 19.82
CA PHE A 362 -0.70 -0.88 21.17
C PHE A 362 -1.88 -1.18 22.11
N ARG A 363 -1.84 -2.35 22.75
CA ARG A 363 -2.64 -2.68 23.94
C ARG A 363 -1.83 -2.36 25.20
N GLU A 364 -2.48 -1.82 26.21
CA GLU A 364 -1.94 -1.49 27.55
C GLU A 364 -1.27 -2.66 28.32
N GLU A 365 -1.12 -3.84 27.71
CA GLU A 365 -0.71 -5.09 28.37
C GLU A 365 0.80 -5.17 28.71
N LEU A 366 1.67 -4.31 28.15
CA LEU A 366 3.14 -4.37 28.36
C LEU A 366 3.71 -3.31 29.34
N GLY A 367 2.86 -2.58 30.06
CA GLY A 367 3.21 -1.90 31.32
C GLY A 367 4.20 -0.71 31.32
N LEU A 368 5.02 -0.43 30.30
CA LEU A 368 6.12 0.54 30.46
C LEU A 368 6.42 1.53 29.31
N ASN A 369 5.44 1.85 28.47
CA ASN A 369 5.40 3.13 27.75
C ASN A 369 3.93 3.50 27.44
N GLN A 370 3.45 4.60 28.01
CA GLN A 370 2.07 5.09 27.88
C GLN A 370 1.73 5.67 26.49
N GLY A 371 2.58 5.45 25.48
CA GLY A 371 2.41 6.03 24.15
C GLY A 371 1.60 5.12 23.24
N LYS A 372 0.38 5.53 22.89
CA LYS A 372 -0.41 4.85 21.85
C LYS A 372 0.08 5.28 20.47
N VAL A 373 0.44 4.29 19.65
CA VAL A 373 0.81 4.48 18.24
C VAL A 373 -0.40 4.13 17.37
N PHE A 374 -0.67 5.01 16.41
CA PHE A 374 -1.78 4.89 15.48
C PHE A 374 -1.28 4.91 14.04
N CYS A 375 -1.98 4.20 13.18
CA CYS A 375 -1.83 4.30 11.74
C CYS A 375 -3.18 4.04 11.07
N PHE A 376 -3.33 4.50 9.82
CA PHE A 376 -4.44 4.02 9.00
C PHE A 376 -4.19 2.54 8.64
N VAL A 377 -5.26 1.77 8.45
CA VAL A 377 -5.18 0.34 8.09
C VAL A 377 -4.33 0.10 6.83
N HIS A 378 -4.32 1.08 5.92
CA HIS A 378 -3.47 1.11 4.74
C HIS A 378 -3.27 2.55 4.23
N ARG A 379 -2.18 2.79 3.50
CA ARG A 379 -1.88 4.10 2.91
C ARG A 379 -2.98 4.57 1.95
N SER A 380 -3.51 3.68 1.12
CA SER A 380 -4.64 4.00 0.24
C SER A 380 -5.90 4.47 0.99
N VAL A 381 -6.15 4.00 2.23
CA VAL A 381 -7.26 4.48 3.07
C VAL A 381 -6.98 5.90 3.56
N GLN A 382 -5.73 6.18 3.96
CA GLN A 382 -5.28 7.53 4.28
C GLN A 382 -5.46 8.48 3.07
N GLU A 383 -5.02 8.08 1.88
CA GLU A 383 -5.16 8.88 0.66
C GLU A 383 -6.63 9.12 0.28
N HIS A 384 -7.49 8.11 0.45
CA HIS A 384 -8.93 8.25 0.21
C HIS A 384 -9.58 9.24 1.19
N LEU A 385 -9.30 9.11 2.49
CA LEU A 385 -9.82 10.02 3.52
C LEU A 385 -9.28 11.46 3.33
N ALA A 386 -8.01 11.59 2.94
CA ALA A 386 -7.40 12.87 2.61
C ALA A 386 -8.08 13.52 1.39
N ALA A 387 -8.35 12.74 0.35
CA ALA A 387 -9.06 13.22 -0.84
C ALA A 387 -10.51 13.62 -0.53
N LEU A 388 -11.19 12.84 0.31
CA LEU A 388 -12.52 13.18 0.83
C LEU A 388 -12.50 14.49 1.59
N TYR A 389 -11.53 14.67 2.50
CA TYR A 389 -11.37 15.93 3.23
C TYR A 389 -11.15 17.12 2.29
N ALA A 390 -10.28 16.98 1.27
CA ALA A 390 -10.04 18.02 0.29
C ALA A 390 -11.29 18.36 -0.54
N HIS A 391 -12.04 17.33 -0.97
CA HIS A 391 -13.29 17.48 -1.70
C HIS A 391 -14.36 18.21 -0.86
N LEU A 392 -14.53 17.81 0.40
CA LEU A 392 -15.49 18.43 1.32
C LEU A 392 -15.08 19.87 1.65
N PHE A 393 -13.80 20.12 1.88
CA PHE A 393 -13.29 21.47 2.13
C PHE A 393 -13.57 22.43 0.97
N CYS A 394 -13.49 21.94 -0.27
CA CYS A 394 -13.83 22.74 -1.44
C CYS A 394 -15.34 22.98 -1.53
N THR A 395 -16.16 21.97 -1.27
CA THR A 395 -17.61 21.98 -1.53
C THR A 395 -18.46 22.52 -0.39
N ASP A 396 -17.99 22.44 0.86
CA ASP A 396 -18.66 22.93 2.06
C ASP A 396 -18.00 24.18 2.63
N LYS A 397 -18.76 25.27 2.67
CA LYS A 397 -18.32 26.58 3.18
C LYS A 397 -18.32 26.66 4.71
N ASN A 398 -18.88 25.67 5.41
CA ASN A 398 -19.03 25.65 6.87
C ASN A 398 -17.90 24.91 7.61
N ILE A 399 -16.93 24.33 6.89
CA ILE A 399 -15.76 23.69 7.51
C ILE A 399 -14.84 24.80 8.07
N ASN A 400 -15.06 25.14 9.34
CA ASN A 400 -14.28 26.14 10.07
C ASN A 400 -12.87 25.63 10.39
N ILE A 401 -11.88 26.47 10.11
CA ILE A 401 -10.46 26.19 10.32
C ILE A 401 -10.09 26.52 11.77
N PHE A 402 -9.69 25.51 12.55
CA PHE A 402 -8.81 25.74 13.68
C PHE A 402 -7.35 25.64 13.21
N ASP A 403 -6.65 26.75 13.48
CA ASP A 403 -5.30 27.23 13.16
C ASP A 403 -4.16 26.20 12.94
N GLN A 404 -3.31 26.44 11.92
CA GLN A 404 -1.84 26.32 11.96
C GLN A 404 -1.16 26.72 10.63
N SER A 405 0.01 27.36 10.75
CA SER A 405 0.77 28.10 9.73
C SER A 405 1.24 27.31 8.50
N PHE A 406 1.34 25.98 8.57
CA PHE A 406 1.77 25.15 7.43
C PHE A 406 0.62 24.90 6.44
N LEU A 407 -0.58 24.67 6.96
CA LEU A 407 -1.79 24.53 6.14
C LEU A 407 -2.25 25.86 5.55
N SER A 408 -1.75 27.00 6.01
CA SER A 408 -2.06 28.32 5.44
C SER A 408 -1.78 28.39 3.93
N TRP A 409 -0.66 27.81 3.46
CA TRP A 409 -0.34 27.77 2.04
C TRP A 409 -1.32 26.88 1.26
N PHE A 410 -1.64 25.70 1.78
CA PHE A 410 -2.59 24.77 1.16
C PHE A 410 -4.04 25.25 1.22
N PHE A 411 -4.45 25.91 2.29
CA PHE A 411 -5.75 26.56 2.40
C PHE A 411 -5.81 27.79 1.49
N SER A 412 -4.72 28.55 1.33
CA SER A 412 -4.65 29.60 0.28
C SER A 412 -4.73 28.99 -1.13
N TRP A 413 -4.21 27.77 -1.30
CA TRP A 413 -4.29 26.98 -2.52
C TRP A 413 -5.71 26.47 -2.83
N MET A 414 -6.58 26.32 -1.82
CA MET A 414 -7.96 25.84 -2.01
C MET A 414 -9.06 26.91 -1.84
N LYS A 415 -8.74 28.08 -1.27
CA LYS A 415 -9.73 29.14 -0.99
C LYS A 415 -10.09 29.94 -2.24
N TYR A 416 -11.39 30.06 -2.55
CA TYR A 416 -11.96 30.82 -3.68
C TYR A 416 -11.68 30.25 -5.09
N VAL A 417 -11.64 28.93 -5.21
CA VAL A 417 -11.25 28.23 -6.43
C VAL A 417 -12.40 27.30 -6.86
N SER A 418 -12.67 27.14 -8.16
CA SER A 418 -13.68 26.20 -8.63
C SER A 418 -13.23 24.75 -8.39
N LEU A 419 -14.15 23.77 -8.38
CA LEU A 419 -13.75 22.36 -8.22
C LEU A 419 -12.85 21.90 -9.38
N SER A 420 -13.08 22.43 -10.59
CA SER A 420 -12.27 22.16 -11.77
C SER A 420 -10.84 22.69 -11.61
N ASP A 421 -10.66 23.90 -11.07
CA ASP A 421 -9.34 24.47 -10.80
C ASP A 421 -8.58 23.68 -9.72
N LEU A 422 -9.27 23.20 -8.67
CA LEU A 422 -8.68 22.32 -7.66
C LEU A 422 -8.16 21.03 -8.29
N HIS A 423 -8.93 20.43 -9.20
CA HIS A 423 -8.50 19.26 -9.94
C HIS A 423 -7.26 19.53 -10.80
N GLN A 424 -7.21 20.65 -11.54
CA GLN A 424 -6.06 21.00 -12.37
C GLN A 424 -4.78 21.15 -11.52
N ARG A 425 -4.91 21.83 -10.38
CA ARG A 425 -3.85 21.99 -9.39
C ARG A 425 -3.36 20.64 -8.83
N ALA A 426 -4.28 19.76 -8.44
CA ALA A 426 -3.94 18.43 -7.94
C ALA A 426 -3.26 17.56 -9.03
N VAL A 427 -3.68 17.69 -10.29
CA VAL A 427 -3.02 17.05 -11.44
C VAL A 427 -1.56 17.53 -11.54
N ASP A 428 -1.32 18.84 -11.48
CA ASP A 428 0.04 19.37 -11.58
C ASP A 428 0.95 18.92 -10.42
N GLU A 429 0.45 18.89 -9.18
CA GLU A 429 1.22 18.38 -8.03
C GLU A 429 1.54 16.88 -8.16
N ALA A 430 0.58 16.06 -8.59
CA ALA A 430 0.83 14.64 -8.84
C ALA A 430 1.88 14.43 -9.94
N LEU A 431 1.90 15.30 -10.95
CA LEU A 431 2.92 15.29 -11.99
C LEU A 431 4.29 15.77 -11.52
N GLN A 432 4.36 16.65 -10.53
CA GLN A 432 5.63 17.06 -9.90
C GLN A 432 6.17 15.99 -8.93
N SER A 433 5.28 15.15 -8.38
CA SER A 433 5.65 14.05 -7.49
C SER A 433 6.60 13.06 -8.17
N LYS A 434 7.83 12.98 -7.66
CA LYS A 434 8.86 12.06 -8.16
C LYS A 434 8.47 10.59 -7.96
N ASN A 435 7.96 10.26 -6.77
CA ASN A 435 7.60 8.90 -6.40
C ASN A 435 6.10 8.57 -6.63
N GLY A 436 5.24 9.53 -6.95
CA GLY A 436 3.82 9.27 -7.16
C GLY A 436 2.98 9.13 -5.89
N HIS A 437 3.47 9.65 -4.76
CA HIS A 437 2.75 9.62 -3.48
C HIS A 437 1.41 10.40 -3.46
N MET A 438 1.07 11.08 -4.54
CA MET A 438 -0.20 11.80 -4.72
C MET A 438 -1.09 11.14 -5.79
N ASP A 439 -0.67 10.01 -6.36
CA ASP A 439 -1.36 9.38 -7.49
C ASP A 439 -2.73 8.83 -7.09
N LEU A 440 -2.82 8.06 -5.99
CA LEU A 440 -4.11 7.55 -5.52
C LEU A 440 -4.96 8.67 -4.92
N PHE A 441 -4.35 9.61 -4.18
CA PHE A 441 -5.04 10.82 -3.73
C PHE A 441 -5.74 11.54 -4.89
N LEU A 442 -5.05 11.76 -6.02
CA LEU A 442 -5.61 12.40 -7.21
C LEU A 442 -6.76 11.58 -7.81
N ARG A 443 -6.58 10.25 -7.97
CA ARG A 443 -7.63 9.35 -8.46
C ARG A 443 -8.89 9.46 -7.61
N PHE A 444 -8.73 9.41 -6.29
CA PHE A 444 -9.85 9.55 -5.34
C PHE A 444 -10.51 10.91 -5.41
N LEU A 445 -9.73 12.00 -5.44
CA LEU A 445 -10.26 13.36 -5.48
C LEU A 445 -11.16 13.57 -6.71
N LEU A 446 -10.69 13.12 -7.87
CA LEU A 446 -11.45 13.20 -9.13
C LEU A 446 -12.69 12.31 -9.11
N GLY A 447 -12.55 11.07 -8.63
CA GLY A 447 -13.67 10.13 -8.53
C GLY A 447 -14.76 10.62 -7.58
N LEU A 448 -14.41 11.25 -6.46
CA LEU A 448 -15.37 11.76 -5.47
C LEU A 448 -16.22 12.89 -6.05
N SER A 449 -15.72 13.59 -7.07
CA SER A 449 -16.44 14.64 -7.80
C SER A 449 -17.48 14.13 -8.79
N VAL A 450 -17.57 12.81 -9.01
CA VAL A 450 -18.60 12.20 -9.85
C VAL A 450 -19.92 12.06 -9.09
N GLU A 451 -21.03 12.42 -9.74
CA GLU A 451 -22.38 12.46 -9.14
C GLU A 451 -22.80 11.15 -8.46
N SER A 452 -22.45 10.00 -9.05
CA SER A 452 -22.74 8.68 -8.45
C SER A 452 -22.05 8.47 -7.10
N ASN A 453 -20.80 8.95 -6.94
CA ASN A 453 -20.07 8.92 -5.67
C ASN A 453 -20.62 9.96 -4.69
N GLN A 454 -20.98 11.15 -5.15
CA GLN A 454 -21.62 12.16 -4.30
C GLN A 454 -22.94 11.67 -3.71
N THR A 455 -23.73 10.94 -4.50
CA THR A 455 -24.97 10.31 -4.02
C THR A 455 -24.72 9.27 -2.94
N LEU A 456 -23.60 8.54 -3.01
CA LEU A 456 -23.17 7.62 -1.95
C LEU A 456 -22.69 8.38 -0.71
N LEU A 457 -21.91 9.45 -0.87
CA LEU A 457 -21.42 10.27 0.25
C LEU A 457 -22.55 10.94 1.02
N ARG A 458 -23.65 11.32 0.39
CA ARG A 458 -24.85 11.82 1.09
C ARG A 458 -25.46 10.83 2.08
N LYS A 459 -25.14 9.54 1.97
CA LYS A 459 -25.53 8.53 2.98
C LYS A 459 -24.67 8.60 4.23
N LEU A 460 -23.47 9.17 4.13
CA LEU A 460 -22.50 9.32 5.22
C LEU A 460 -22.45 10.73 5.78
N LEU A 461 -22.79 11.74 4.98
CA LEU A 461 -22.61 13.15 5.32
C LEU A 461 -23.90 13.91 5.06
N THR A 462 -24.44 14.50 6.11
CA THR A 462 -25.72 15.24 6.14
C THR A 462 -25.67 16.58 5.40
N GLN A 463 -24.47 17.13 5.15
CA GLN A 463 -24.27 18.37 4.40
C GLN A 463 -23.20 18.18 3.32
N THR A 464 -23.59 18.35 2.06
CA THR A 464 -22.66 18.60 0.95
C THR A 464 -23.12 19.88 0.28
N GLY A 465 -22.34 20.96 0.45
CA GLY A 465 -22.56 22.18 -0.31
C GLY A 465 -22.35 21.94 -1.80
N SER A 466 -22.69 22.94 -2.63
CA SER A 466 -22.44 22.87 -4.08
C SER A 466 -21.35 23.86 -4.47
N CYS A 467 -20.37 23.37 -5.21
CA CYS A 467 -19.41 24.19 -5.94
C CYS A 467 -19.67 24.10 -7.44
N SER A 468 -19.31 25.16 -8.16
CA SER A 468 -19.27 25.11 -9.61
C SER A 468 -18.25 24.06 -10.04
N TYR A 469 -18.72 23.06 -10.78
CA TYR A 469 -17.89 21.99 -11.32
C TYR A 469 -18.19 21.82 -12.80
N ASN A 470 -17.16 21.95 -13.62
CA ASN A 470 -17.19 21.63 -15.04
C ASN A 470 -16.32 20.39 -15.27
N LYS A 471 -16.96 19.23 -15.39
CA LYS A 471 -16.28 17.94 -15.65
C LYS A 471 -15.47 17.99 -16.93
N GLU A 472 -16.03 18.56 -18.00
CA GLU A 472 -15.40 18.63 -19.31
C GLU A 472 -14.07 19.38 -19.25
N GLU A 473 -14.02 20.47 -18.49
CA GLU A 473 -12.78 21.24 -18.30
C GLU A 473 -11.67 20.41 -17.64
N THR A 474 -12.00 19.67 -16.58
CA THR A 474 -11.04 18.75 -15.94
C THR A 474 -10.61 17.64 -16.89
N VAL A 475 -11.54 17.03 -17.63
CA VAL A 475 -11.23 15.96 -18.60
C VAL A 475 -10.29 16.46 -19.69
N GLN A 476 -10.58 17.62 -20.29
CA GLN A 476 -9.73 18.19 -21.34
C GLN A 476 -8.33 18.52 -20.82
N TYR A 477 -8.22 19.04 -19.59
CA TYR A 477 -6.92 19.30 -18.97
C TYR A 477 -6.11 18.02 -18.78
N ILE A 478 -6.73 16.95 -18.27
CA ILE A 478 -6.06 15.65 -18.08
C ILE A 478 -5.61 15.08 -19.43
N LYS A 479 -6.46 15.11 -20.47
CA LYS A 479 -6.10 14.68 -21.83
C LYS A 479 -4.90 15.46 -22.36
N GLN A 480 -4.89 16.78 -22.18
CA GLN A 480 -3.76 17.64 -22.56
C GLN A 480 -2.47 17.20 -21.83
N LYS A 481 -2.53 17.00 -20.51
CA LYS A 481 -1.36 16.57 -19.74
C LYS A 481 -0.87 15.18 -20.14
N ILE A 482 -1.74 14.25 -20.52
CA ILE A 482 -1.31 12.94 -21.06
C ILE A 482 -0.53 13.12 -22.36
N MET A 483 -0.97 14.04 -23.24
CA MET A 483 -0.29 14.31 -24.51
C MET A 483 1.05 15.05 -24.33
N GLU A 484 1.20 15.85 -23.27
CA GLU A 484 2.43 16.58 -22.98
C GLU A 484 3.46 15.75 -22.17
N ASN A 485 3.03 14.67 -21.51
CA ASN A 485 3.84 13.96 -20.54
C ASN A 485 4.72 12.87 -21.18
N HIS A 486 5.99 12.85 -20.77
CA HIS A 486 7.01 11.92 -21.24
C HIS A 486 7.31 10.78 -20.25
N SER A 487 6.64 10.70 -19.10
CA SER A 487 6.74 9.55 -18.18
C SER A 487 5.56 8.59 -18.42
N PRO A 488 5.83 7.32 -18.80
CA PRO A 488 4.78 6.32 -18.94
C PRO A 488 3.92 6.17 -17.69
N GLU A 489 4.54 6.15 -16.51
CA GLU A 489 3.92 5.91 -15.20
C GLU A 489 2.94 7.02 -14.86
N LYS A 490 3.37 8.28 -15.04
CA LYS A 490 2.50 9.43 -14.80
C LYS A 490 1.34 9.46 -15.79
N SER A 491 1.59 9.13 -17.05
CA SER A 491 0.53 9.05 -18.06
C SER A 491 -0.49 7.96 -17.73
N ILE A 492 -0.06 6.76 -17.30
CA ILE A 492 -0.97 5.71 -16.81
C ILE A 492 -1.85 6.24 -15.66
N ASN A 493 -1.24 6.92 -14.69
CA ASN A 493 -1.98 7.47 -13.56
C ASN A 493 -3.08 8.42 -14.03
N LEU A 494 -2.79 9.28 -15.01
CA LEU A 494 -3.77 10.18 -15.61
C LEU A 494 -4.86 9.45 -16.41
N PHE A 495 -4.54 8.32 -17.07
CA PHE A 495 -5.57 7.46 -17.67
C PHE A 495 -6.50 6.86 -16.61
N HIS A 496 -5.96 6.40 -15.48
CA HIS A 496 -6.80 5.94 -14.36
C HIS A 496 -7.66 7.07 -13.80
N CYS A 497 -7.15 8.31 -13.79
CA CYS A 497 -7.95 9.48 -13.42
C CYS A 497 -9.15 9.71 -14.36
N LEU A 498 -8.99 9.50 -15.67
CA LEU A 498 -10.12 9.53 -16.62
C LEU A 498 -11.13 8.41 -16.33
N ASN A 499 -10.65 7.20 -16.02
CA ASN A 499 -11.52 6.08 -15.63
C ASN A 499 -12.31 6.39 -14.34
N GLU A 500 -11.68 7.01 -13.33
CA GLU A 500 -12.39 7.44 -12.11
C GLU A 500 -13.47 8.50 -12.38
N LEU A 501 -13.26 9.36 -13.38
CA LEU A 501 -14.25 10.32 -13.87
C LEU A 501 -15.36 9.65 -14.71
N GLY A 502 -15.22 8.37 -15.07
CA GLY A 502 -16.10 7.67 -16.00
C GLY A 502 -16.02 8.26 -17.41
N ASP A 503 -14.85 8.71 -17.84
CA ASP A 503 -14.60 9.20 -19.19
C ASP A 503 -13.82 8.18 -20.02
N ASP A 504 -14.52 7.51 -20.95
CA ASP A 504 -13.93 6.55 -21.88
C ASP A 504 -13.56 7.18 -23.23
N SER A 505 -13.68 8.50 -23.38
CA SER A 505 -13.60 9.14 -24.70
C SER A 505 -12.20 9.04 -25.30
N MET A 506 -11.16 9.24 -24.47
CA MET A 506 -9.77 9.06 -24.90
C MET A 506 -9.48 7.61 -25.32
N MET A 507 -10.10 6.64 -24.64
CA MET A 507 -9.99 5.23 -24.98
C MET A 507 -10.62 4.91 -26.33
N GLN A 508 -11.82 5.45 -26.57
CA GLN A 508 -12.52 5.25 -27.83
C GLN A 508 -11.74 5.87 -29.00
N GLU A 509 -11.16 7.05 -28.81
CA GLU A 509 -10.27 7.70 -29.80
C GLU A 509 -9.06 6.82 -30.10
N ILE A 510 -8.33 6.37 -29.06
CA ILE A 510 -7.18 5.46 -29.19
C ILE A 510 -7.54 4.19 -29.96
N GLN A 511 -8.64 3.56 -29.57
CA GLN A 511 -9.11 2.33 -30.20
C GLN A 511 -9.52 2.53 -31.66
N HIS A 512 -10.11 3.68 -31.97
CA HIS A 512 -10.44 4.06 -33.33
C HIS A 512 -9.18 4.23 -34.19
N TYR A 513 -8.13 4.89 -33.68
CA TYR A 513 -6.86 5.03 -34.38
C TYR A 513 -6.14 3.69 -34.62
N LEU A 514 -6.20 2.76 -33.65
CA LEU A 514 -5.67 1.39 -33.80
C LEU A 514 -6.38 0.64 -34.92
N ARG A 515 -7.72 0.66 -34.94
CA ARG A 515 -8.52 -0.03 -35.98
C ARG A 515 -8.25 0.51 -37.38
N LEU A 516 -7.94 1.80 -37.50
CA LEU A 516 -7.60 2.43 -38.78
C LEU A 516 -6.14 2.22 -39.20
N GLY A 517 -5.30 1.63 -38.35
CA GLY A 517 -3.87 1.45 -38.62
C GLY A 517 -3.07 2.75 -38.71
N LYS A 518 -3.61 3.85 -38.18
CA LYS A 518 -3.07 5.22 -38.35
C LYS A 518 -2.14 5.70 -37.22
N ILE A 519 -1.84 4.85 -36.25
CA ILE A 519 -0.94 5.22 -35.14
C ILE A 519 0.50 5.49 -35.62
N GLY A 520 0.91 4.92 -36.74
CA GLY A 520 2.18 5.26 -37.37
C GLY A 520 2.26 6.70 -37.89
N GLU A 521 1.11 7.35 -38.15
CA GLU A 521 1.03 8.74 -38.63
C GLU A 521 1.03 9.76 -37.47
N THR A 522 0.79 9.32 -36.22
CA THR A 522 0.89 10.17 -35.03
C THR A 522 2.29 10.04 -34.43
N ASN A 523 2.98 11.16 -34.25
CA ASN A 523 4.32 11.22 -33.63
C ASN A 523 4.26 10.95 -32.11
N LEU A 524 3.84 9.75 -31.71
CA LEU A 524 3.85 9.32 -30.31
C LEU A 524 5.28 9.01 -29.89
N SER A 525 5.72 9.62 -28.79
CA SER A 525 6.98 9.29 -28.12
C SER A 525 6.98 7.85 -27.60
N SER A 526 8.17 7.29 -27.34
CA SER A 526 8.31 5.95 -26.75
C SER A 526 7.48 5.79 -25.47
N SER A 527 7.47 6.83 -24.63
CA SER A 527 6.73 6.81 -23.37
C SER A 527 5.22 6.79 -23.53
N GLN A 528 4.71 7.54 -24.51
CA GLN A 528 3.29 7.54 -24.87
C GLN A 528 2.86 6.19 -25.44
N ARG A 529 3.71 5.52 -26.23
CA ARG A 529 3.45 4.15 -26.70
C ARG A 529 3.41 3.15 -25.53
N SER A 530 4.30 3.26 -24.56
CA SER A 530 4.27 2.41 -23.36
C SER A 530 3.02 2.62 -22.52
N ALA A 531 2.58 3.88 -22.33
CA ALA A 531 1.32 4.19 -21.66
C ALA A 531 0.13 3.61 -22.44
N LEU A 532 0.11 3.78 -23.78
CA LEU A 532 -0.92 3.24 -24.67
C LEU A 532 -1.06 1.73 -24.55
N VAL A 533 0.07 1.02 -24.56
CA VAL A 533 0.12 -0.45 -24.42
C VAL A 533 -0.52 -0.90 -23.12
N TYR A 534 -0.16 -0.26 -22.00
CA TYR A 534 -0.74 -0.57 -20.70
C TYR A 534 -2.24 -0.29 -20.67
N VAL A 535 -2.65 0.84 -21.22
CA VAL A 535 -4.04 1.26 -21.25
C VAL A 535 -4.91 0.29 -22.08
N LEU A 536 -4.36 -0.27 -23.17
CA LEU A 536 -5.01 -1.35 -23.92
C LEU A 536 -5.09 -2.65 -23.14
N LEU A 537 -4.04 -3.00 -22.39
CA LEU A 537 -4.02 -4.14 -21.47
C LEU A 537 -5.05 -4.03 -20.35
N THR A 538 -5.36 -2.80 -19.92
CA THR A 538 -6.28 -2.52 -18.81
C THR A 538 -7.68 -2.12 -19.25
N SER A 539 -7.96 -2.12 -20.55
CA SER A 539 -9.26 -1.77 -21.11
C SER A 539 -10.31 -2.85 -20.77
N GLU A 540 -11.46 -2.44 -20.25
CA GLU A 540 -12.62 -3.35 -20.07
C GLU A 540 -13.18 -3.83 -21.41
N GLN A 541 -12.98 -3.04 -22.48
CA GLN A 541 -13.38 -3.39 -23.83
C GLN A 541 -12.29 -4.27 -24.48
N LYS A 542 -12.60 -5.55 -24.67
CA LYS A 542 -11.72 -6.49 -25.37
C LYS A 542 -11.65 -6.16 -26.85
N MET A 543 -10.43 -6.04 -27.37
CA MET A 543 -10.18 -6.00 -28.80
C MET A 543 -9.88 -7.42 -29.31
N ASP A 544 -10.51 -7.81 -30.41
CA ASP A 544 -10.35 -9.17 -30.99
C ASP A 544 -9.00 -9.35 -31.72
N ILE A 545 -8.39 -8.26 -32.20
CA ILE A 545 -7.18 -8.28 -33.04
C ILE A 545 -6.16 -7.26 -32.51
N PHE A 546 -4.95 -7.70 -32.21
CA PHE A 546 -3.79 -6.83 -31.93
C PHE A 546 -2.87 -6.77 -33.15
N ASP A 547 -2.61 -5.59 -33.71
CA ASP A 547 -1.67 -5.43 -34.84
C ASP A 547 -0.29 -5.01 -34.30
N LEU A 548 0.67 -5.94 -34.30
CA LEU A 548 2.03 -5.70 -33.81
C LEU A 548 2.77 -4.66 -34.65
N LYS A 549 2.43 -4.55 -35.94
CA LYS A 549 3.13 -3.64 -36.87
C LYS A 549 2.99 -2.18 -36.47
N LEU A 550 1.93 -1.83 -35.74
CA LEU A 550 1.71 -0.48 -35.23
C LEU A 550 2.71 -0.07 -34.15
N PHE A 551 3.41 -1.02 -33.55
CA PHE A 551 4.38 -0.80 -32.47
C PHE A 551 5.84 -1.06 -32.91
N ILE A 552 6.04 -1.53 -34.15
CA ILE A 552 7.37 -1.68 -34.76
C ILE A 552 7.84 -0.30 -35.23
N GLY A 553 8.71 0.33 -34.45
CA GLY A 553 9.41 1.56 -34.86
C GLY A 553 10.58 1.27 -35.82
N GLU A 554 11.12 2.30 -36.47
CA GLU A 554 12.25 2.16 -37.41
C GLU A 554 13.50 1.50 -36.82
N GLN A 555 13.66 1.49 -35.49
CA GLN A 555 14.83 0.98 -34.77
C GLN A 555 14.59 -0.33 -34.00
N HIS A 556 13.42 -0.97 -34.10
CA HIS A 556 13.12 -2.20 -33.36
C HIS A 556 12.70 -3.34 -34.29
N THR A 557 13.19 -4.55 -34.04
CA THR A 557 12.74 -5.73 -34.78
C THR A 557 11.36 -6.18 -34.30
N ALA A 558 10.61 -6.87 -35.16
CA ALA A 558 9.30 -7.44 -34.80
C ALA A 558 9.41 -8.37 -33.58
N ASP A 559 10.50 -9.13 -33.47
CA ASP A 559 10.74 -10.06 -32.35
C ASP A 559 11.01 -9.33 -31.03
N ASP A 560 11.76 -8.21 -31.06
CA ASP A 560 12.01 -7.40 -29.87
C ASP A 560 10.73 -6.76 -29.32
N VAL A 561 9.90 -6.24 -30.23
CA VAL A 561 8.59 -5.66 -29.91
C VAL A 561 7.64 -6.74 -29.42
N PHE A 562 7.62 -7.90 -30.07
CA PHE A 562 6.81 -9.04 -29.66
C PHE A 562 7.17 -9.54 -28.26
N ARG A 563 8.45 -9.68 -27.92
CA ARG A 563 8.88 -10.09 -26.58
C ARG A 563 8.44 -9.09 -25.51
N LYS A 564 8.58 -7.78 -25.78
CA LYS A 564 8.14 -6.72 -24.86
C LYS A 564 6.62 -6.63 -24.72
N LEU A 565 5.89 -6.95 -25.79
CA LEU A 565 4.42 -6.93 -25.82
C LEU A 565 3.80 -8.31 -25.62
N LEU A 566 4.57 -9.33 -25.26
CA LEU A 566 4.05 -10.68 -25.07
C LEU A 566 2.92 -10.76 -24.02
N PRO A 567 2.97 -10.02 -22.89
CA PRO A 567 1.84 -9.94 -21.97
C PRO A 567 0.58 -9.37 -22.63
N VAL A 568 0.74 -8.45 -23.58
CA VAL A 568 -0.34 -7.80 -24.35
C VAL A 568 -0.93 -8.78 -25.34
N VAL A 569 -0.09 -9.42 -26.15
CA VAL A 569 -0.49 -10.39 -27.18
C VAL A 569 -1.35 -11.51 -26.57
N LYS A 570 -1.02 -12.00 -25.37
CA LYS A 570 -1.74 -13.08 -24.68
C LYS A 570 -3.19 -12.73 -24.28
N GLU A 571 -3.50 -11.44 -24.13
CA GLU A 571 -4.84 -10.98 -23.75
C GLU A 571 -5.77 -10.81 -24.97
N PHE A 572 -5.22 -10.85 -26.20
CA PHE A 572 -5.98 -10.67 -27.43
C PHE A 572 -6.27 -12.02 -28.10
N ARG A 573 -7.43 -12.11 -28.74
CA ARG A 573 -7.89 -13.36 -29.38
C ARG A 573 -7.05 -13.74 -30.61
N SER A 574 -6.54 -12.76 -31.33
CA SER A 574 -5.67 -12.94 -32.49
C SER A 574 -4.68 -11.78 -32.61
N VAL A 575 -3.49 -12.06 -33.14
CA VAL A 575 -2.42 -11.08 -33.32
C VAL A 575 -1.95 -11.10 -34.78
N ARG A 576 -1.77 -9.93 -35.36
CA ARG A 576 -1.41 -9.71 -36.77
C ARG A 576 -0.05 -9.05 -36.93
#